data_AF-A0A7C4QXC4-F1
#
_entry.id   AF-A0A7C4QXC4-F1
#
_cell.length_a   1.000
_cell.length_b   1.000
_cell.length_c   1.000
_cell.angle_alpha   90.00
_cell.angle_beta   90.00
_cell.angle_gamma   90.00
#
_symmetry.space_group_name_H-M   'P 1'
#
loop_
_entity.id
_entity.type
_entity.pdbx_description
1 polymer ?
#
loop_
_entity_poly.entity_id
_entity_poly.type
_entity_poly.pdbx_seq_one_letter_code
_entity_poly.pdbx_strand_id
1 'polypeptide(L)'
;MALPVAGWPAFADAGPDSDPEKIYRLATNQFEQVILLKPAPTTNEHLAAKLAPLILQESAGRHFTNWAKDLPASLPGAAGRRLPEKATLYYREKDLEIGGRRHRQVTYWWFYPPVAATDGRESAALPVQGLRITLNSQEQPVIWEVLANETPPRLIYVAGSLEHAAQQQHGRPVAGRRFAADAGGPHFSVVARVIEDGPVVFGPIVYLRAGTRAPSTLICRCMPSQAREVLENIPYALEPLPEDWRDLLSGAFDRPTLKAVETKLRDFDRQDIRARLRLPDAF
;
A
#
# COMPACT_ATOMS: atom_id res chain seq x y z
N MET A 1 40.47 17.98 -16.65
CA MET A 1 39.40 18.71 -15.95
C MET A 1 38.17 17.80 -15.97
N ALA A 2 38.02 16.99 -14.92
CA ALA A 2 36.97 15.96 -14.83
C ALA A 2 35.87 16.46 -13.90
N LEU A 3 34.62 16.41 -14.36
CA LEU A 3 33.44 16.75 -13.58
C LEU A 3 33.27 15.75 -12.42
N PRO A 4 32.91 16.19 -11.21
CA PRO A 4 32.59 15.28 -10.13
C PRO A 4 31.25 14.59 -10.45
N VAL A 5 31.29 13.26 -10.50
CA VAL A 5 30.10 12.41 -10.45
C VAL A 5 29.46 12.65 -9.09
N ALA A 6 28.24 13.18 -9.07
CA ALA A 6 27.45 13.33 -7.86
C ALA A 6 27.14 11.93 -7.29
N GLY A 7 28.03 11.45 -6.42
CA GLY A 7 27.82 10.26 -5.61
C GLY A 7 26.57 10.45 -4.77
N TRP A 8 25.72 9.41 -4.76
CA TRP A 8 24.66 9.29 -3.78
C TRP A 8 25.26 9.48 -2.37
N PRO A 9 24.57 10.18 -1.44
CA PRO A 9 25.03 10.20 -0.08
C PRO A 9 25.07 8.75 0.42
N ALA A 10 26.20 8.36 1.02
CA ALA A 10 26.31 7.15 1.81
C ALA A 10 25.09 7.10 2.74
N PHE A 11 24.31 6.03 2.63
CA PHE A 11 23.10 5.81 3.40
C PHE A 11 23.50 5.81 4.88
N ALA A 12 23.24 6.93 5.57
CA ALA A 12 23.34 7.00 7.01
C ALA A 12 22.46 5.90 7.62
N ASP A 13 22.97 5.29 8.68
CA ASP A 13 22.40 4.13 9.37
C ASP A 13 20.87 4.15 9.43
N ALA A 14 20.29 3.01 9.07
CA ALA A 14 18.86 2.79 9.14
C ALA A 14 18.35 3.16 10.55
N GLY A 15 17.50 4.18 10.64
CA GLY A 15 16.96 4.65 11.91
C GLY A 15 16.15 3.56 12.63
N PRO A 16 15.76 3.77 13.89
CA PRO A 16 15.08 2.77 14.74
C PRO A 16 13.74 2.21 14.20
N ASP A 17 13.22 2.73 13.09
CA ASP A 17 12.04 2.23 12.36
C ASP A 17 12.35 1.16 11.30
N SER A 18 13.62 0.83 11.07
CA SER A 18 14.03 -0.25 10.15
C SER A 18 14.05 -1.64 10.78
N ASP A 19 13.70 -1.78 12.06
CA ASP A 19 13.68 -3.05 12.78
C ASP A 19 12.53 -3.95 12.27
N PRO A 20 12.84 -5.08 11.60
CA PRO A 20 11.81 -6.01 11.13
C PRO A 20 10.94 -6.55 12.26
N GLU A 21 11.46 -6.69 13.49
CA GLU A 21 10.68 -7.20 14.61
C GLU A 21 9.60 -6.21 15.07
N LYS A 22 9.86 -4.90 14.99
CA LYS A 22 8.82 -3.88 15.15
C LYS A 22 7.71 -4.07 14.11
N ILE A 23 8.06 -4.28 12.85
CA ILE A 23 7.10 -4.48 11.76
C ILE A 23 6.24 -5.73 12.01
N TYR A 24 6.85 -6.85 12.38
CA TYR A 24 6.11 -8.08 12.64
C TYR A 24 5.13 -7.93 13.81
N ARG A 25 5.50 -7.21 14.87
CA ARG A 25 4.58 -6.88 15.97
C ARG A 25 3.42 -6.02 15.49
N LEU A 26 3.73 -4.93 14.79
CA LEU A 26 2.73 -4.00 14.25
C LEU A 26 1.73 -4.68 13.30
N ALA A 27 2.18 -5.69 12.55
CA ALA A 27 1.32 -6.47 11.65
C ALA A 27 0.20 -7.24 12.38
N THR A 28 0.32 -7.44 13.70
CA THR A 28 -0.65 -8.16 14.55
C THR A 28 -1.45 -7.25 15.49
N ASN A 29 -1.24 -5.94 15.45
CA ASN A 29 -1.96 -5.00 16.31
C ASN A 29 -3.46 -5.01 16.04
N GLN A 30 -4.25 -4.92 17.10
CA GLN A 30 -5.69 -4.66 17.01
C GLN A 30 -5.98 -3.16 17.09
N PHE A 31 -6.90 -2.70 16.26
CA PHE A 31 -7.49 -1.37 16.34
C PHE A 31 -8.76 -1.44 17.17
N GLU A 32 -8.92 -0.50 18.10
CA GLU A 32 -10.14 -0.40 18.91
C GLU A 32 -11.33 0.02 18.04
N GLN A 33 -11.16 1.09 17.26
CA GLN A 33 -12.23 1.67 16.44
C GLN A 33 -11.71 2.02 15.05
N VAL A 34 -12.50 1.69 14.04
CA VAL A 34 -12.14 1.94 12.63
C VAL A 34 -13.31 2.50 11.83
N ILE A 35 -12.97 3.17 10.74
CA ILE A 35 -13.87 3.51 9.66
C ILE A 35 -13.58 2.55 8.51
N LEU A 36 -14.63 1.87 8.05
CA LEU A 36 -14.54 0.96 6.91
C LEU A 36 -14.84 1.71 5.62
N LEU A 37 -13.87 1.73 4.72
CA LEU A 37 -14.08 2.11 3.33
C LEU A 37 -14.15 0.86 2.46
N LYS A 38 -15.21 0.76 1.66
CA LYS A 38 -15.45 -0.40 0.78
C LYS A 38 -15.87 0.07 -0.62
N PRO A 39 -15.63 -0.72 -1.67
CA PRO A 39 -16.06 -0.33 -3.01
C PRO A 39 -17.59 -0.19 -3.03
N ALA A 40 -18.07 0.88 -3.66
CA ALA A 40 -19.48 1.04 -3.94
C ALA A 40 -19.98 -0.18 -4.76
N PRO A 41 -21.22 -0.65 -4.53
CA PRO A 41 -21.79 -1.72 -5.34
C PRO A 41 -21.67 -1.39 -6.82
N THR A 42 -21.09 -2.30 -7.58
CA THR A 42 -20.94 -2.20 -9.03
C THR A 42 -21.43 -3.49 -9.66
N THR A 43 -22.07 -3.38 -10.82
CA THR A 43 -22.48 -4.54 -11.63
C THR A 43 -21.31 -5.10 -12.45
N ASN A 44 -20.13 -4.48 -12.35
CA ASN A 44 -18.99 -4.74 -13.21
C ASN A 44 -18.05 -5.76 -12.56
N GLU A 45 -17.89 -6.92 -13.19
CA GLU A 45 -17.09 -8.05 -12.66
C GLU A 45 -15.60 -8.04 -13.08
N HIS A 46 -15.09 -6.89 -13.52
CA HIS A 46 -13.70 -6.79 -13.98
C HIS A 46 -12.71 -7.01 -12.82
N LEU A 47 -11.47 -7.37 -13.15
CA LEU A 47 -10.48 -7.83 -12.18
C LEU A 47 -10.21 -6.78 -11.08
N ALA A 48 -10.06 -5.51 -11.44
CA ALA A 48 -9.87 -4.45 -10.46
C ALA A 48 -11.05 -4.30 -9.46
N ALA A 49 -12.30 -4.54 -9.87
CA ALA A 49 -13.43 -4.52 -8.95
C ALA A 49 -13.39 -5.71 -7.96
N LYS A 50 -13.04 -6.92 -8.45
CA LYS A 50 -12.88 -8.12 -7.60
C LYS A 50 -11.76 -7.95 -6.58
N LEU A 51 -10.63 -7.40 -7.02
CA LEU A 51 -9.43 -7.19 -6.22
C LEU A 51 -9.42 -5.88 -5.42
N ALA A 52 -10.48 -5.08 -5.49
CA ALA A 52 -10.55 -3.80 -4.81
C ALA A 52 -10.39 -3.98 -3.28
N PRO A 53 -9.50 -3.22 -2.62
CA PRO A 53 -9.23 -3.41 -1.20
C PRO A 53 -10.40 -2.91 -0.33
N LEU A 54 -10.63 -3.56 0.80
CA LEU A 54 -11.30 -2.91 1.93
C LEU A 54 -10.25 -2.11 2.70
N ILE A 55 -10.56 -0.89 3.10
CA ILE A 55 -9.65 -0.08 3.92
C ILE A 55 -10.29 0.11 5.29
N LEU A 56 -9.57 -0.26 6.34
CA LEU A 56 -9.91 0.05 7.72
C LEU A 56 -8.98 1.16 8.20
N GLN A 57 -9.52 2.38 8.22
CA GLN A 57 -8.83 3.56 8.73
C GLN A 57 -9.08 3.63 10.25
N GLU A 58 -8.02 3.54 11.04
CA GLU A 58 -8.10 3.72 12.49
C GLU A 58 -8.70 5.10 12.82
N SER A 59 -9.61 5.10 13.78
CA SER A 59 -10.12 6.31 14.41
C SER A 59 -9.36 6.52 15.72
N ALA A 60 -8.85 7.73 15.99
CA ALA A 60 -8.10 8.04 17.21
C ALA A 60 -9.00 8.13 18.48
N GLY A 61 -9.98 7.24 18.61
CA GLY A 61 -10.92 7.15 19.71
C GLY A 61 -12.09 8.15 19.65
N ARG A 62 -13.00 8.04 20.63
CA ARG A 62 -14.29 8.75 20.72
C ARG A 62 -14.23 10.29 20.78
N HIS A 63 -13.03 10.88 20.76
CA HIS A 63 -12.84 12.33 20.86
C HIS A 63 -12.12 12.97 19.65
N PHE A 64 -11.83 12.21 18.59
CA PHE A 64 -11.21 12.77 17.39
C PHE A 64 -12.28 13.42 16.49
N THR A 65 -12.53 14.71 16.70
CA THR A 65 -13.56 15.51 16.00
C THR A 65 -13.26 15.78 14.52
N ASN A 66 -12.15 15.28 13.97
CA ASN A 66 -11.72 15.57 12.60
C ASN A 66 -11.23 14.32 11.83
N TRP A 67 -11.84 13.16 12.07
CA TRP A 67 -11.52 11.90 11.35
C TRP A 67 -11.71 12.02 9.83
N ALA A 68 -12.56 12.94 9.38
CA ALA A 68 -12.77 13.23 7.96
C ALA A 68 -11.45 13.59 7.23
N LYS A 69 -10.46 14.15 7.94
CA LYS A 69 -9.13 14.44 7.37
C LYS A 69 -8.37 13.18 6.98
N ASP A 70 -8.65 12.04 7.58
CA ASP A 70 -8.00 10.76 7.31
C ASP A 70 -8.80 9.89 6.34
N LEU A 71 -9.81 10.45 5.66
CA LEU A 71 -10.49 9.77 4.57
C LEU A 71 -9.88 10.16 3.22
N PRO A 72 -9.83 9.20 2.27
CA PRO A 72 -9.58 9.54 0.88
C PRO A 72 -10.67 10.47 0.34
N ALA A 73 -10.26 11.41 -0.48
CA ALA A 73 -11.15 12.25 -1.26
C ALA A 73 -10.87 12.02 -2.74
N SER A 74 -11.88 12.07 -3.61
CA SER A 74 -11.56 12.26 -5.03
C SER A 74 -10.86 13.61 -5.23
N LEU A 75 -10.00 13.64 -6.23
CA LEU A 75 -9.20 14.81 -6.52
C LEU A 75 -10.09 15.86 -7.19
N PRO A 76 -9.97 17.15 -6.84
CA PRO A 76 -10.63 18.20 -7.61
C PRO A 76 -10.12 18.13 -9.06
N GLY A 77 -11.05 18.11 -10.02
CA GLY A 77 -10.70 18.48 -11.40
C GLY A 77 -10.19 19.91 -11.42
N ALA A 78 -9.32 20.24 -12.38
CA ALA A 78 -8.89 21.62 -12.60
C ALA A 78 -10.11 22.56 -12.67
N ALA A 79 -10.05 23.69 -11.95
CA ALA A 79 -11.09 24.72 -11.76
C ALA A 79 -11.98 24.62 -10.50
N GLY A 80 -11.38 24.85 -9.32
CA GLY A 80 -12.10 25.42 -8.15
C GLY A 80 -13.25 24.60 -7.56
N ARG A 81 -13.31 23.30 -7.83
CA ARG A 81 -14.34 22.40 -7.30
C ARG A 81 -14.04 21.99 -5.86
N ARG A 82 -15.06 22.07 -4.99
CA ARG A 82 -15.07 21.50 -3.63
C ARG A 82 -14.72 20.00 -3.68
N LEU A 83 -14.14 19.52 -2.57
CA LEU A 83 -13.93 18.09 -2.30
C LEU A 83 -15.19 17.29 -2.70
N PRO A 84 -15.04 16.11 -3.29
CA PRO A 84 -16.16 15.36 -3.84
C PRO A 84 -17.03 14.75 -2.74
N GLU A 85 -18.31 14.59 -3.06
CA GLU A 85 -19.35 14.00 -2.20
C GLU A 85 -19.12 12.50 -1.89
N LYS A 86 -18.05 11.85 -2.41
CA LYS A 86 -17.73 10.42 -2.19
C LYS A 86 -16.21 10.16 -2.27
N ALA A 87 -15.67 9.25 -1.45
CA ALA A 87 -14.28 8.80 -1.53
C ALA A 87 -14.00 8.10 -2.88
N THR A 88 -12.76 8.14 -3.40
CA THR A 88 -12.41 7.49 -4.67
C THR A 88 -11.03 6.82 -4.60
N LEU A 89 -10.97 5.59 -5.11
CA LEU A 89 -9.74 4.86 -5.40
C LEU A 89 -9.56 4.82 -6.92
N TYR A 90 -8.35 5.13 -7.36
CA TYR A 90 -7.94 4.98 -8.75
C TYR A 90 -7.23 3.66 -8.96
N TYR A 91 -7.38 3.03 -10.12
CA TYR A 91 -6.70 1.78 -10.42
C TYR A 91 -6.05 1.73 -11.81
N ARG A 92 -5.09 0.81 -11.96
CA ARG A 92 -4.50 0.44 -13.25
C ARG A 92 -4.20 -1.05 -13.27
N GLU A 93 -4.52 -1.71 -14.38
CA GLU A 93 -4.10 -3.08 -14.65
C GLU A 93 -2.86 -3.08 -15.54
N LYS A 94 -1.96 -4.04 -15.33
CA LYS A 94 -0.75 -4.22 -16.12
C LYS A 94 -0.38 -5.71 -16.19
N ASP A 95 0.11 -6.15 -17.34
CA ASP A 95 0.83 -7.41 -17.48
C ASP A 95 2.32 -7.19 -17.22
N LEU A 96 2.92 -8.10 -16.46
CA LEU A 96 4.35 -8.12 -16.20
C LEU A 96 4.93 -9.50 -16.48
N GLU A 97 6.20 -9.53 -16.85
CA GLU A 97 6.94 -10.78 -17.00
C GLU A 97 7.92 -10.92 -15.83
N ILE A 98 7.79 -12.02 -15.08
CA ILE A 98 8.69 -12.38 -13.98
C ILE A 98 9.20 -13.79 -14.31
N GLY A 99 10.52 -13.98 -14.35
CA GLY A 99 11.09 -15.30 -14.62
C GLY A 99 10.69 -15.91 -15.97
N GLY A 100 10.34 -15.08 -16.97
CA GLY A 100 9.84 -15.55 -18.27
C GLY A 100 8.36 -15.93 -18.29
N ARG A 101 7.62 -15.67 -17.20
CA ARG A 101 6.19 -15.96 -17.07
C ARG A 101 5.38 -14.68 -16.94
N ARG A 102 4.21 -14.67 -17.57
CA ARG A 102 3.28 -13.54 -17.51
C ARG A 102 2.46 -13.59 -16.24
N HIS A 103 2.40 -12.46 -15.54
CA HIS A 103 1.54 -12.22 -14.40
C HIS A 103 0.67 -11.01 -14.69
N ARG A 104 -0.54 -11.02 -14.13
CA ARG A 104 -1.39 -9.83 -14.08
C ARG A 104 -1.16 -9.10 -12.77
N GLN A 105 -1.21 -7.78 -12.83
CA GLN A 105 -1.07 -6.94 -11.67
C GLN A 105 -2.09 -5.82 -11.70
N VAL A 106 -2.67 -5.53 -10.54
CA VAL A 106 -3.57 -4.39 -10.35
C VAL A 106 -2.97 -3.48 -9.29
N THR A 107 -2.85 -2.20 -9.62
CA THR A 107 -2.40 -1.18 -8.70
C THR A 107 -3.53 -0.23 -8.38
N TYR A 108 -3.73 0.07 -7.11
CA TYR A 108 -4.68 1.04 -6.58
C TYR A 108 -3.94 2.21 -5.95
N TRP A 109 -4.50 3.40 -6.10
CA TRP A 109 -4.05 4.62 -5.45
C TRP A 109 -5.23 5.38 -4.88
N TRP A 110 -5.00 6.01 -3.73
CA TRP A 110 -5.96 6.96 -3.20
C TRP A 110 -5.23 8.11 -2.55
N PHE A 111 -5.88 9.26 -2.63
CA PHE A 111 -5.30 10.54 -2.28
C PHE A 111 -6.11 11.16 -1.16
N TYR A 112 -5.41 11.90 -0.33
CA TYR A 112 -6.01 12.56 0.82
C TYR A 112 -6.02 14.07 0.59
N PRO A 113 -7.03 14.78 1.12
CA PRO A 113 -6.99 16.23 1.16
C PRO A 113 -5.70 16.74 1.82
N PRO A 114 -5.13 17.86 1.34
CA PRO A 114 -4.06 18.54 2.04
C PRO A 114 -4.53 18.92 3.45
N VAL A 115 -3.75 18.57 4.46
CA VAL A 115 -3.99 19.04 5.84
C VAL A 115 -3.13 20.29 6.03
N ALA A 116 -3.73 21.41 6.44
CA ALA A 116 -2.98 22.60 6.79
C ALA A 116 -2.04 22.25 7.94
N ALA A 117 -0.74 22.58 7.82
CA ALA A 117 0.22 22.34 8.87
C ALA A 117 -0.11 23.23 10.08
N THR A 118 -0.88 22.69 11.02
CA THR A 118 -1.08 23.32 12.32
C THR A 118 0.12 22.97 13.21
N ASP A 119 0.92 23.99 13.53
CA ASP A 119 1.87 24.02 14.64
C ASP A 119 3.12 23.13 14.56
N GLY A 120 3.64 22.87 13.35
CA GLY A 120 5.04 22.48 13.13
C GLY A 120 5.51 21.16 13.77
N ARG A 121 4.59 20.33 14.29
CA ARG A 121 4.88 19.06 15.00
C ARG A 121 4.04 17.86 14.57
N GLU A 122 3.17 17.96 13.57
CA GLU A 122 2.52 16.76 13.03
C GLU A 122 3.51 15.98 12.15
N SER A 123 3.72 14.69 12.47
CA SER A 123 4.27 13.73 11.49
C SER A 123 3.46 13.89 10.21
N ALA A 124 4.09 14.27 9.10
CA ALA A 124 3.39 14.68 7.89
C ALA A 124 2.54 13.53 7.35
N ALA A 125 1.23 13.56 7.64
CA ALA A 125 0.25 12.58 7.19
C ALA A 125 0.45 12.32 5.70
N LEU A 126 0.49 11.04 5.30
CA LEU A 126 0.83 10.69 3.92
C LEU A 126 -0.24 11.24 2.96
N PRO A 127 0.12 12.05 1.93
CA PRO A 127 -0.85 12.64 1.01
C PRO A 127 -1.42 11.62 0.02
N VAL A 128 -0.77 10.46 -0.09
CA VAL A 128 -1.13 9.37 -0.99
C VAL A 128 -0.83 8.04 -0.33
N GLN A 129 -1.72 7.08 -0.56
CA GLN A 129 -1.50 5.67 -0.29
C GLN A 129 -1.85 4.83 -1.52
N GLY A 130 -1.50 3.56 -1.47
CA GLY A 130 -1.73 2.67 -2.59
C GLY A 130 -1.40 1.22 -2.26
N LEU A 131 -1.92 0.34 -3.09
CA LEU A 131 -1.77 -1.10 -2.98
C LEU A 131 -1.52 -1.66 -4.38
N ARG A 132 -0.50 -2.49 -4.54
CA ARG A 132 -0.27 -3.25 -5.75
C ARG A 132 -0.41 -4.72 -5.46
N ILE A 133 -1.17 -5.41 -6.30
CA ILE A 133 -1.48 -6.84 -6.16
C ILE A 133 -0.96 -7.54 -7.40
N THR A 134 -0.07 -8.51 -7.23
CA THR A 134 0.43 -9.36 -8.31
C THR A 134 -0.19 -10.76 -8.17
N LEU A 135 -0.71 -11.27 -9.29
CA LEU A 135 -1.34 -12.58 -9.35
C LEU A 135 -0.34 -13.67 -9.77
N ASN A 136 -0.57 -14.90 -9.36
CA ASN A 136 0.11 -16.06 -9.91
C ASN A 136 -0.49 -16.46 -11.28
N SER A 137 0.05 -17.51 -11.88
CA SER A 137 -0.45 -18.07 -13.15
C SER A 137 -1.86 -18.67 -13.07
N GLN A 138 -2.41 -18.86 -11.87
CA GLN A 138 -3.79 -19.30 -11.62
C GLN A 138 -4.73 -18.11 -11.34
N GLU A 139 -4.29 -16.88 -11.60
CA GLU A 139 -5.02 -15.63 -11.33
C GLU A 139 -5.39 -15.42 -9.86
N GLN A 140 -4.66 -16.04 -8.93
CA GLN A 140 -4.81 -15.81 -7.49
C GLN A 140 -3.83 -14.75 -6.99
N PRO A 141 -4.24 -13.86 -6.07
CA PRO A 141 -3.35 -12.84 -5.53
C PRO A 141 -2.32 -13.48 -4.60
N VAL A 142 -1.04 -13.22 -4.87
CA VAL A 142 0.08 -13.88 -4.18
C VAL A 142 1.11 -12.92 -3.61
N ILE A 143 1.15 -11.68 -4.11
CA ILE A 143 2.04 -10.62 -3.61
C ILE A 143 1.23 -9.34 -3.50
N TRP A 144 1.33 -8.68 -2.35
CA TRP A 144 0.78 -7.36 -2.10
C TRP A 144 1.88 -6.41 -1.67
N GLU A 145 1.89 -5.21 -2.25
CA GLU A 145 2.88 -4.18 -1.93
C GLU A 145 2.14 -2.89 -1.60
N VAL A 146 2.51 -2.25 -0.49
CA VAL A 146 1.93 -0.95 -0.12
C VAL A 146 2.82 0.18 -0.64
N LEU A 147 2.19 1.23 -1.16
CA LEU A 147 2.88 2.37 -1.76
C LEU A 147 3.67 3.17 -0.72
N ALA A 148 3.00 3.55 0.38
CA ALA A 148 3.54 4.53 1.28
C ALA A 148 3.68 4.02 2.70
N ASN A 149 4.88 4.17 3.23
CA ASN A 149 5.20 4.10 4.63
C ASN A 149 5.89 5.42 5.00
N GLU A 150 5.77 5.85 6.26
CA GLU A 150 6.37 7.11 6.75
C GLU A 150 7.90 7.08 6.61
N THR A 151 8.47 5.91 6.88
CA THR A 151 9.90 5.64 6.77
C THR A 151 10.11 4.26 6.14
N PRO A 152 11.28 3.99 5.54
CA PRO A 152 11.67 2.64 5.18
C PRO A 152 11.57 1.71 6.41
N PRO A 153 11.25 0.41 6.21
CA PRO A 153 11.22 -0.29 4.94
C PRO A 153 9.81 -0.32 4.31
N ARG A 154 9.77 -0.62 3.00
CA ARG A 154 8.55 -0.92 2.24
C ARG A 154 7.97 -2.24 2.72
N LEU A 155 6.65 -2.27 2.93
CA LEU A 155 6.00 -3.50 3.38
C LEU A 155 5.52 -4.30 2.18
N ILE A 156 5.87 -5.58 2.18
CA ILE A 156 5.38 -6.58 1.23
C ILE A 156 4.62 -7.63 2.03
N TYR A 157 3.55 -8.14 1.46
CA TYR A 157 2.82 -9.28 1.99
C TYR A 157 2.80 -10.35 0.92
N VAL A 158 2.89 -11.61 1.31
CA VAL A 158 2.93 -12.75 0.39
C VAL A 158 1.89 -13.78 0.78
N ALA A 159 1.39 -14.55 -0.18
CA ALA A 159 0.46 -15.63 0.11
C ALA A 159 1.17 -16.82 0.77
N GLY A 160 0.43 -17.63 1.52
CA GLY A 160 0.92 -18.85 2.15
C GLY A 160 1.54 -19.81 1.15
N SER A 161 0.89 -20.00 0.00
CA SER A 161 1.39 -20.79 -1.12
C SER A 161 2.76 -20.33 -1.64
N LEU A 162 2.95 -19.00 -1.78
CA LEU A 162 4.23 -18.43 -2.23
C LEU A 162 5.32 -18.60 -1.17
N GLU A 163 5.02 -18.32 0.10
CA GLU A 163 5.96 -18.54 1.20
C GLU A 163 6.36 -20.01 1.31
N HIS A 164 5.40 -20.93 1.21
CA HIS A 164 5.67 -22.36 1.25
C HIS A 164 6.59 -22.78 0.10
N ALA A 165 6.31 -22.34 -1.13
CA ALA A 165 7.17 -22.62 -2.26
C ALA A 165 8.58 -22.02 -2.10
N ALA A 166 8.69 -20.81 -1.54
CA ALA A 166 9.97 -20.19 -1.23
C ALA A 166 10.75 -20.98 -0.16
N GLN A 167 10.06 -21.52 0.86
CA GLN A 167 10.68 -22.40 1.87
C GLN A 167 11.22 -23.70 1.26
N GLN A 168 10.47 -24.32 0.35
CA GLN A 168 10.91 -25.56 -0.30
C GLN A 168 12.16 -25.34 -1.16
N GLN A 169 12.23 -24.24 -1.90
CA GLN A 169 13.34 -23.97 -2.81
C GLN A 169 14.56 -23.34 -2.12
N HIS A 170 14.34 -22.36 -1.25
CA HIS A 170 15.40 -21.53 -0.66
C HIS A 170 15.72 -21.90 0.80
N GLY A 171 14.94 -22.81 1.39
CA GLY A 171 15.10 -23.24 2.77
C GLY A 171 14.63 -22.18 3.76
N ARG A 172 15.45 -21.91 4.78
CA ARG A 172 15.08 -21.04 5.90
C ARG A 172 15.03 -19.55 5.51
N PRO A 173 14.31 -18.71 6.28
CA PRO A 173 14.46 -17.26 6.22
C PRO A 173 15.94 -16.83 6.33
N VAL A 174 16.33 -15.78 5.60
CA VAL A 174 17.65 -15.16 5.78
C VAL A 174 17.75 -14.51 7.17
N ALA A 175 18.97 -14.26 7.64
CA ALA A 175 19.20 -13.68 8.96
C ALA A 175 18.41 -12.37 9.19
N GLY A 176 17.73 -12.27 10.34
CA GLY A 176 16.89 -11.12 10.69
C GLY A 176 15.52 -11.07 10.00
N ARG A 177 15.18 -12.07 9.18
CA ARG A 177 13.86 -12.20 8.54
C ARG A 177 13.04 -13.34 9.13
N ARG A 178 11.71 -13.17 9.11
CA ARG A 178 10.75 -14.18 9.60
C ARG A 178 10.27 -15.13 8.49
N PHE A 179 10.31 -14.69 7.24
CA PHE A 179 9.72 -15.40 6.11
C PHE A 179 10.77 -15.74 5.05
N ALA A 180 10.63 -16.91 4.43
CA ALA A 180 11.55 -17.41 3.41
C ALA A 180 11.43 -16.64 2.11
N ALA A 181 10.25 -16.13 1.75
CA ALA A 181 10.07 -15.28 0.56
C ALA A 181 10.81 -13.94 0.66
N ASP A 182 11.25 -13.51 1.84
CA ASP A 182 12.02 -12.28 2.01
C ASP A 182 13.46 -12.45 1.48
N ALA A 183 13.90 -11.56 0.60
CA ALA A 183 15.27 -11.57 0.06
C ALA A 183 16.32 -10.98 1.01
N GLY A 184 15.91 -10.21 2.01
CA GLY A 184 16.83 -9.39 2.80
C GLY A 184 17.58 -8.37 1.94
N GLY A 185 18.78 -8.00 2.39
CA GLY A 185 19.68 -7.12 1.64
C GLY A 185 19.38 -5.62 1.76
N PRO A 186 20.06 -4.77 0.97
CA PRO A 186 19.98 -3.30 1.06
C PRO A 186 18.67 -2.74 0.50
N HIS A 187 17.87 -3.57 -0.17
CA HIS A 187 16.55 -3.18 -0.62
C HIS A 187 15.69 -3.04 0.63
N PHE A 188 15.41 -1.79 1.01
CA PHE A 188 14.64 -1.43 2.18
C PHE A 188 13.18 -1.90 2.08
N SER A 189 12.96 -3.22 2.12
CA SER A 189 11.68 -3.89 2.13
C SER A 189 11.69 -5.05 3.11
N VAL A 190 10.51 -5.36 3.64
CA VAL A 190 10.29 -6.49 4.54
C VAL A 190 9.01 -7.19 4.11
N VAL A 191 9.04 -8.51 4.05
CA VAL A 191 7.82 -9.32 4.02
C VAL A 191 7.19 -9.21 5.41
N ALA A 192 6.20 -8.34 5.57
CA ALA A 192 5.64 -8.01 6.87
C ALA A 192 4.78 -9.13 7.44
N ARG A 193 4.08 -9.88 6.56
CA ARG A 193 3.21 -10.99 6.94
C ARG A 193 2.89 -11.91 5.77
N VAL A 194 2.63 -13.17 6.09
CA VAL A 194 2.03 -14.17 5.18
C VAL A 194 0.51 -14.13 5.31
N ILE A 195 -0.15 -14.02 4.17
CA ILE A 195 -1.61 -13.96 4.03
C ILE A 195 -2.12 -15.35 3.67
N GLU A 196 -3.17 -15.81 4.35
CA GLU A 196 -3.81 -17.08 4.01
C GLU A 196 -4.37 -17.06 2.58
N ASP A 197 -4.17 -18.16 1.86
CA ASP A 197 -4.73 -18.35 0.53
C ASP A 197 -6.25 -18.43 0.62
N GLY A 198 -6.92 -17.36 0.20
CA GLY A 198 -8.38 -17.30 0.18
C GLY A 198 -8.96 -18.20 -0.93
N PRO A 199 -10.09 -18.90 -0.69
CA PRO A 199 -10.72 -19.75 -1.70
C PRO A 199 -11.36 -18.95 -2.84
N VAL A 200 -11.55 -17.64 -2.67
CA VAL A 200 -12.16 -16.74 -3.65
C VAL A 200 -11.25 -15.56 -3.91
N VAL A 201 -11.11 -15.20 -5.19
CA VAL A 201 -10.31 -14.05 -5.64
C VAL A 201 -11.00 -12.75 -5.23
N PHE A 202 -10.61 -12.21 -4.08
CA PHE A 202 -11.02 -10.91 -3.59
C PHE A 202 -9.85 -10.06 -3.12
N GLY A 203 -10.04 -8.75 -3.14
CA GLY A 203 -9.08 -7.80 -2.60
C GLY A 203 -8.89 -7.96 -1.08
N PRO A 204 -7.73 -7.56 -0.53
CA PRO A 204 -7.44 -7.70 0.89
C PRO A 204 -8.16 -6.65 1.74
N ILE A 205 -7.98 -6.74 3.06
CA ILE A 205 -8.28 -5.66 4.01
C ILE A 205 -6.96 -4.97 4.37
N VAL A 206 -6.87 -3.67 4.15
CA VAL A 206 -5.71 -2.81 4.46
C VAL A 206 -6.01 -1.98 5.72
N TYR A 207 -5.13 -2.04 6.71
CA TYR A 207 -5.28 -1.30 7.97
C TYR A 207 -4.36 -0.09 7.98
N LEU A 208 -4.91 1.10 8.16
CA LEU A 208 -4.18 2.37 8.18
C LEU A 208 -4.30 3.05 9.53
N ARG A 209 -3.20 3.62 10.03
CA ARG A 209 -3.19 4.35 11.31
C ARG A 209 -3.83 5.73 11.22
N ALA A 210 -4.41 6.16 12.33
CA ALA A 210 -4.94 7.50 12.48
C ALA A 210 -3.81 8.53 12.44
N GLY A 211 -4.08 9.70 11.87
CA GLY A 211 -3.12 10.82 11.79
C GLY A 211 -1.99 10.64 10.78
N THR A 212 -1.39 9.45 10.66
CA THR A 212 -0.25 9.21 9.74
C THR A 212 -0.68 8.59 8.42
N ARG A 213 -1.79 7.84 8.43
CA ARG A 213 -2.26 7.01 7.31
C ARG A 213 -1.24 5.95 6.89
N ALA A 214 -0.30 5.62 7.78
CA ALA A 214 0.68 4.57 7.55
C ALA A 214 0.02 3.19 7.62
N PRO A 215 0.40 2.24 6.76
CA PRO A 215 -0.10 0.88 6.81
C PRO A 215 0.41 0.20 8.09
N SER A 216 -0.51 -0.34 8.89
CA SER A 216 -0.16 -1.20 10.02
C SER A 216 -0.09 -2.67 9.59
N THR A 217 -1.06 -3.12 8.78
CA THR A 217 -1.12 -4.50 8.29
C THR A 217 -2.01 -4.65 7.08
N LEU A 218 -1.98 -5.84 6.48
CA LEU A 218 -2.87 -6.31 5.43
C LEU A 218 -3.26 -7.76 5.75
N ILE A 219 -4.53 -8.11 5.56
CA ILE A 219 -5.06 -9.48 5.77
C ILE A 219 -6.01 -9.91 4.66
N CYS A 220 -6.25 -11.23 4.53
CA CYS A 220 -7.34 -11.78 3.73
C CYS A 220 -8.69 -11.42 4.37
N ARG A 221 -9.74 -11.25 3.55
CA ARG A 221 -11.13 -11.09 4.06
C ARG A 221 -11.65 -12.30 4.84
N CYS A 222 -10.99 -13.45 4.66
CA CYS A 222 -11.27 -14.70 5.33
C CYS A 222 -10.63 -14.80 6.73
N MET A 223 -9.65 -13.95 7.03
CA MET A 223 -8.97 -13.95 8.33
C MET A 223 -9.79 -13.17 9.37
N PRO A 224 -9.63 -13.48 10.68
CA PRO A 224 -10.25 -12.70 11.74
C PRO A 224 -9.89 -11.21 11.63
N SER A 225 -10.90 -10.35 11.75
CA SER A 225 -10.71 -8.91 11.74
C SER A 225 -9.80 -8.47 12.89
N GLN A 226 -8.92 -7.51 12.63
CA GLN A 226 -8.09 -6.83 13.63
C GLN A 226 -8.69 -5.50 14.08
N ALA A 227 -9.99 -5.31 13.89
CA ALA A 227 -10.74 -4.18 14.44
C ALA A 227 -11.83 -4.68 15.38
N ARG A 228 -11.97 -4.04 16.55
CA ARG A 228 -12.99 -4.40 17.54
C ARG A 228 -14.35 -3.77 17.23
N GLU A 229 -14.37 -2.53 16.75
CA GLU A 229 -15.59 -1.81 16.42
C GLU A 229 -15.43 -1.05 15.09
N VAL A 230 -16.44 -1.18 14.21
CA VAL A 230 -16.56 -0.37 12.99
C VAL A 230 -17.56 0.75 13.28
N LEU A 231 -17.08 1.99 13.29
CA LEU A 231 -17.91 3.17 13.59
C LEU A 231 -18.78 3.56 12.39
N GLU A 232 -18.18 3.54 11.20
CA GLU A 232 -18.84 3.96 9.97
C GLU A 232 -18.46 3.07 8.79
N ASN A 233 -19.34 3.03 7.80
CA ASN A 233 -19.14 2.32 6.54
C ASN A 233 -19.33 3.29 5.38
N ILE A 234 -18.24 3.61 4.70
CA ILE A 234 -18.19 4.63 3.65
C ILE A 234 -17.93 3.96 2.31
N PRO A 235 -18.86 4.05 1.34
CA PRO A 235 -18.59 3.57 0.00
C PRO A 235 -17.58 4.49 -0.70
N TYR A 236 -16.64 3.90 -1.43
CA TYR A 236 -15.77 4.62 -2.36
C TYR A 236 -16.09 4.25 -3.81
N ALA A 237 -15.93 5.21 -4.72
CA ALA A 237 -15.93 4.96 -6.16
C ALA A 237 -14.59 4.34 -6.59
N LEU A 238 -14.63 3.44 -7.57
CA LEU A 238 -13.44 2.83 -8.15
C LEU A 238 -13.35 3.26 -9.61
N GLU A 239 -12.29 4.00 -9.96
CA GLU A 239 -12.13 4.64 -11.27
C GLU A 239 -10.77 4.27 -11.89
N PRO A 240 -10.66 4.10 -13.22
CA PRO A 240 -9.36 4.02 -13.87
C PRO A 240 -8.52 5.26 -13.56
N LEU A 241 -7.22 5.09 -13.29
CA LEU A 241 -6.31 6.22 -13.15
C LEU A 241 -6.15 6.88 -14.54
N PRO A 242 -6.57 8.15 -14.70
CA PRO A 242 -6.55 8.78 -16.01
C PRO A 242 -5.12 9.10 -16.45
N GLU A 243 -4.91 9.26 -17.76
CA GLU A 243 -3.58 9.51 -18.32
C GLU A 243 -3.00 10.85 -17.86
N ASP A 244 -3.87 11.85 -17.69
CA ASP A 244 -3.59 13.21 -17.22
C ASP A 244 -3.66 13.36 -15.68
N TRP A 245 -3.52 12.27 -14.92
CA TRP A 245 -3.58 12.28 -13.44
C TRP A 245 -2.70 13.35 -12.80
N ARG A 246 -1.59 13.73 -13.44
CA ARG A 246 -0.70 14.80 -12.97
C ARG A 246 -1.41 16.14 -12.90
N ASP A 247 -2.20 16.47 -13.91
CA ASP A 247 -2.92 17.73 -13.98
C ASP A 247 -4.03 17.76 -12.92
N LEU A 248 -4.70 16.63 -12.67
CA LEU A 248 -5.65 16.47 -11.55
C LEU A 248 -4.98 16.74 -10.20
N LEU A 249 -3.79 16.17 -9.97
CA LEU A 249 -3.06 16.38 -8.72
C LEU A 249 -2.53 17.81 -8.58
N SER A 250 -2.19 18.48 -9.68
CA SER A 250 -1.70 19.86 -9.65
C SER A 250 -2.75 20.87 -9.17
N GLY A 251 -4.04 20.55 -9.33
CA GLY A 251 -5.14 21.32 -8.78
C GLY A 251 -5.41 21.04 -7.29
N ALA A 252 -4.88 19.93 -6.77
CA ALA A 252 -5.15 19.43 -5.41
C ALA A 252 -4.00 19.68 -4.43
N PHE A 253 -2.76 19.64 -4.90
CA PHE A 253 -1.55 19.71 -4.07
C PHE A 253 -0.69 20.94 -4.41
N ASP A 254 -0.01 21.49 -3.41
CA ASP A 254 1.06 22.45 -3.64
C ASP A 254 2.23 21.81 -4.40
N ARG A 255 3.10 22.62 -4.99
CA ARG A 255 4.22 22.13 -5.82
C ARG A 255 5.15 21.14 -5.08
N PRO A 256 5.57 21.41 -3.83
CA PRO A 256 6.38 20.47 -3.07
C PRO A 256 5.69 19.11 -2.84
N THR A 257 4.44 19.12 -2.42
CA THR A 257 3.65 17.91 -2.14
C THR A 257 3.42 17.12 -3.42
N LEU A 258 3.05 17.80 -4.51
CA LEU A 258 2.90 17.19 -5.83
C LEU A 258 4.18 16.48 -6.28
N LYS A 259 5.33 17.14 -6.17
CA LYS A 259 6.63 16.55 -6.53
C LYS A 259 6.95 15.31 -5.66
N ALA A 260 6.64 15.35 -4.37
CA ALA A 260 6.84 14.22 -3.47
C ALA A 260 5.94 13.04 -3.86
N VAL A 261 4.64 13.30 -4.13
CA VAL A 261 3.68 12.28 -4.61
C VAL A 261 4.13 11.67 -5.93
N GLU A 262 4.49 12.50 -6.92
CA GLU A 262 4.99 12.03 -8.22
C GLU A 262 6.23 11.15 -8.09
N THR A 263 7.16 11.51 -7.21
CA THR A 263 8.36 10.72 -6.96
C THR A 263 7.96 9.37 -6.36
N LYS A 264 7.07 9.38 -5.37
CA LYS A 264 6.58 8.16 -4.71
C LYS A 264 5.88 7.20 -5.68
N LEU A 265 4.99 7.72 -6.54
CA LEU A 265 4.28 6.92 -7.54
C LEU A 265 5.24 6.33 -8.57
N ARG A 266 6.16 7.14 -9.09
CA ARG A 266 7.20 6.70 -10.04
C ARG A 266 8.12 5.64 -9.44
N ASP A 267 8.54 5.84 -8.20
CA ASP A 267 9.37 4.91 -7.46
C ASP A 267 8.63 3.63 -7.10
N PHE A 268 7.30 3.66 -7.07
CA PHE A 268 6.47 2.48 -6.93
C PHE A 268 6.38 1.69 -8.22
N ASP A 269 6.11 2.35 -9.34
CA ASP A 269 5.99 1.73 -10.65
C ASP A 269 7.30 1.09 -11.14
N ARG A 270 8.46 1.64 -10.79
CA ARG A 270 9.78 1.17 -11.24
C ARG A 270 10.39 0.04 -10.42
N GLN A 271 9.73 -0.44 -9.38
CA GLN A 271 10.32 -1.45 -8.49
C GLN A 271 10.40 -2.81 -9.16
N ASP A 272 11.59 -3.42 -9.15
CA ASP A 272 11.71 -4.84 -9.44
C ASP A 272 11.30 -5.64 -8.19
N ILE A 273 10.35 -6.55 -8.36
CA ILE A 273 9.91 -7.45 -7.30
C ILE A 273 10.95 -8.55 -7.03
N ARG A 274 11.72 -8.97 -8.03
CA ARG A 274 12.75 -10.02 -7.90
C ARG A 274 13.93 -9.59 -7.05
N ALA A 275 14.20 -8.28 -6.99
CA ALA A 275 15.24 -7.74 -6.13
C ALA A 275 14.84 -7.76 -4.63
N ARG A 276 13.56 -7.96 -4.32
CA ARG A 276 13.01 -7.83 -2.96
C ARG A 276 12.45 -9.13 -2.38
N LEU A 277 12.16 -10.10 -3.24
CA LEU A 277 11.62 -11.40 -2.86
C LEU A 277 12.47 -12.54 -3.41
N ARG A 278 12.66 -13.58 -2.59
CA ARG A 278 13.14 -14.90 -3.02
C ARG A 278 11.98 -15.66 -3.65
N LEU A 279 11.65 -15.28 -4.88
CA LEU A 279 10.62 -15.97 -5.66
C LEU A 279 11.14 -17.37 -6.06
N PRO A 280 10.29 -18.41 -6.00
CA PRO A 280 10.61 -19.71 -6.57
C PRO A 280 10.82 -19.61 -8.09
N ASP A 281 11.60 -20.52 -8.69
CA ASP A 281 11.84 -20.57 -10.15
C ASP A 281 10.55 -20.87 -10.91
N ALA A 282 9.62 -21.58 -10.26
CA ALA A 282 8.32 -21.91 -10.78
C ALA A 282 7.27 -20.82 -10.53
N PHE A 283 7.66 -19.59 -10.16
CA PHE A 283 6.78 -18.44 -10.12
C PHE A 283 6.61 -17.88 -11.53
#